data_AF-I2PYM8-F1
#
_entry.id   AF-I2PYM8-F1
#
_cell.length_a   1.000
_cell.length_b   1.000
_cell.length_c   1.000
_cell.angle_alpha   90.00
_cell.angle_beta   90.00
_cell.angle_gamma   90.00
#
_symmetry.space_group_name_H-M   'P 1'
#
loop_
_entity.id
_entity.type
_entity.pdbx_description
1 polymer ?
#
loop_
_entity_poly.entity_id
_entity_poly.type
_entity_poly.pdbx_seq_one_letter_code
_entity_poly.pdbx_strand_id
1 'polypeptide(L)'
;MPLYDFECRTCGRVFEALAAMDAGEKRCACGGSARRLVGVGPAYRADAPWLETVAAVVEKDSEKPHVRAFLAEPSRANHRRWMRGEGLRPLEAGEARPAPAGGGSVRREVWDRFAARRGRP
;
A
#
# COMPACT_ATOMS: atom_id res chain seq x y z
N MET A 1 -0.54 -7.76 32.12
CA MET A 1 -1.48 -6.72 31.67
C MET A 1 -0.72 -5.73 30.81
N PRO A 2 -1.08 -5.53 29.53
CA PRO A 2 -0.46 -4.54 28.66
C PRO A 2 -0.74 -3.10 29.11
N LEU A 3 0.14 -2.19 28.69
CA LEU A 3 0.01 -0.74 28.88
C LEU A 3 -0.64 -0.13 27.63
N TYR A 4 -1.58 0.79 27.82
CA TYR A 4 -2.22 1.53 26.73
C TYR A 4 -2.37 3.01 27.07
N ASP A 5 -2.45 3.82 26.01
CA ASP A 5 -2.85 5.22 26.10
C ASP A 5 -4.38 5.35 26.10
N PHE A 6 -4.89 6.27 26.92
CA PHE A 6 -6.29 6.63 27.00
C PHE A 6 -6.48 8.14 26.86
N GLU A 7 -7.54 8.56 26.18
CA GLU A 7 -7.93 9.96 26.05
C GLU A 7 -9.29 10.20 26.72
N CYS A 8 -9.33 11.10 27.70
CA CYS A 8 -10.57 11.48 28.37
C CYS A 8 -11.50 12.28 27.44
N ARG A 9 -12.76 11.85 27.31
CA ARG A 9 -13.77 12.55 26.50
C ARG A 9 -14.25 13.86 27.13
N THR A 10 -14.00 14.07 28.42
CA THR A 10 -14.47 15.25 29.17
C THR A 10 -13.41 16.36 29.24
N CYS A 11 -12.17 16.02 29.62
CA CYS A 11 -11.12 17.03 29.80
C CYS A 11 -9.97 16.94 28.77
N GLY A 12 -10.02 15.99 27.83
CA GLY A 12 -8.99 15.82 26.79
C GLY A 12 -7.65 15.28 27.28
N ARG A 13 -7.49 14.99 28.58
CA ARG A 13 -6.23 14.47 29.12
C ARG A 13 -5.90 13.10 28.53
N VAL A 14 -4.68 12.97 28.02
CA VAL A 14 -4.07 11.70 27.63
C VAL A 14 -3.27 11.12 28.81
N PHE A 15 -3.42 9.83 29.08
CA PHE A 15 -2.69 9.14 30.14
C PHE A 15 -2.51 7.65 29.84
N GLU A 16 -1.44 7.08 30.38
CA GLU A 16 -1.13 5.65 30.29
C GLU A 16 -1.79 4.88 31.43
N ALA A 17 -2.33 3.69 31.13
CA ALA A 17 -2.83 2.79 32.16
C ALA A 17 -2.68 1.32 31.76
N LEU A 18 -2.39 0.47 32.75
CA LEU A 18 -2.45 -0.98 32.57
C LEU A 18 -3.92 -1.43 32.46
N ALA A 19 -4.23 -2.17 31.40
CA ALA A 19 -5.58 -2.68 31.17
C ALA A 19 -5.57 -4.08 30.55
N ALA A 20 -6.69 -4.80 30.67
CA ALA A 20 -6.90 -6.05 29.94
C ALA A 20 -6.99 -5.77 28.43
N MET A 21 -6.78 -6.79 27.60
CA MET A 21 -6.76 -6.60 26.14
C MET A 21 -8.11 -6.17 25.55
N ASP A 22 -9.19 -6.58 26.19
CA ASP A 22 -10.60 -6.28 25.90
C ASP A 22 -11.11 -5.00 26.60
N ALA A 23 -10.28 -4.34 27.40
CA ALA A 23 -10.66 -3.10 28.07
C ALA A 23 -10.71 -1.93 27.07
N GLY A 24 -11.93 -1.48 26.74
CA GLY A 24 -12.18 -0.36 25.83
C GLY A 24 -12.20 1.02 26.51
N GLU A 25 -12.49 1.08 27.81
CA GLU A 25 -12.67 2.34 28.54
C GLU A 25 -11.99 2.35 29.93
N LYS A 26 -11.58 3.54 30.39
CA LYS A 26 -11.03 3.81 31.72
C LYS A 26 -11.64 5.08 32.31
N ARG A 27 -11.52 5.26 33.64
CA ARG A 27 -11.88 6.53 34.30
C ARG A 27 -10.70 7.48 34.33
N CYS A 28 -10.94 8.73 33.99
CA CYS A 28 -9.99 9.82 34.16
C CYS A 28 -10.06 10.40 35.58
N ALA A 29 -8.99 11.09 36.02
CA ALA A 29 -8.94 11.80 37.30
C ALA A 29 -10.02 12.91 37.44
N CYS A 30 -10.54 13.45 36.33
CA CYS A 30 -11.65 14.40 36.35
C CYS A 30 -13.04 13.75 36.52
N GLY A 31 -13.11 12.41 36.59
CA GLY A 31 -14.36 11.65 36.67
C GLY A 31 -14.96 11.25 35.31
N GLY A 32 -14.47 11.82 34.20
CA GLY A 32 -14.92 11.48 32.85
C GLY A 32 -14.47 10.09 32.37
N SER A 33 -15.18 9.53 31.39
CA SER A 33 -14.75 8.31 30.70
C SER A 33 -13.64 8.62 29.68
N ALA A 34 -12.70 7.70 29.57
CA ALA A 34 -11.57 7.78 28.65
C ALA A 34 -11.58 6.58 27.71
N ARG A 35 -11.45 6.85 26.41
CA ARG A 35 -11.37 5.82 25.37
C ARG A 35 -9.93 5.37 25.22
N ARG A 36 -9.70 4.08 25.00
CA ARG A 36 -8.38 3.59 24.60
C ARG A 36 -8.00 4.19 23.24
N LEU A 37 -6.82 4.76 23.16
CA LEU A 37 -6.23 5.20 21.90
C LEU A 37 -5.58 4.00 21.21
N VAL A 38 -5.91 3.82 19.93
CA VAL A 38 -5.18 2.93 19.04
C VAL A 38 -4.28 3.84 18.20
N GLY A 39 -3.08 4.07 18.72
CA GLY A 39 -2.05 4.83 18.04
C GLY A 39 -1.36 3.99 16.97
N VAL A 40 -0.96 4.65 15.89
CA VAL A 40 0.07 4.14 14.99
C VAL A 40 1.38 4.81 15.39
N GLY A 41 2.49 4.06 15.37
CA GLY A 41 3.79 4.61 15.75
C GLY A 41 4.18 5.81 14.85
N PRO A 42 5.10 6.68 15.30
CA PRO A 42 5.52 7.87 14.55
C PRO A 42 6.12 7.56 13.16
N ALA A 43 6.54 6.31 12.92
CA ALA A 43 7.00 5.84 11.61
C ALA A 43 5.87 5.39 10.66
N TYR A 44 4.61 5.47 11.08
CA TYR A 44 3.48 5.12 10.24
C TYR A 44 3.29 6.15 9.14
N ARG A 45 3.57 5.72 7.91
CA ARG A 45 3.11 6.40 6.72
C ARG A 45 1.87 5.68 6.22
N ALA A 46 0.77 6.42 6.09
CA ALA A 46 -0.46 5.90 5.49
C ALA A 46 -0.16 5.32 4.09
N ASP A 47 0.75 5.97 3.37
CA ASP A 47 1.25 5.55 2.08
C ASP A 47 2.56 4.77 2.21
N ALA A 48 2.64 3.64 1.50
CA ALA A 48 3.81 2.79 1.57
C ALA A 48 4.89 3.25 0.57
N PRO A 49 6.19 3.16 0.93
CA PRO A 49 7.28 3.55 0.04
C PRO A 49 7.27 2.85 -1.33
N TRP A 50 6.70 1.64 -1.40
CA TRP A 50 6.60 0.88 -2.66
C TRP A 50 5.61 1.48 -3.67
N LEU A 51 4.78 2.47 -3.28
CA LEU A 51 3.86 3.10 -4.22
C LEU A 51 4.61 3.86 -5.33
N GLU A 52 5.77 4.43 -5.02
CA GLU A 52 6.62 5.09 -6.02
C GLU A 52 7.20 4.10 -7.03
N THR A 53 7.57 2.89 -6.58
CA THR A 53 8.08 1.84 -7.48
C THR A 53 6.99 1.31 -8.40
N VAL A 54 5.75 1.25 -7.93
CA VAL A 54 4.60 0.94 -8.79
C VAL A 54 4.37 2.08 -9.78
N ALA A 55 4.38 3.33 -9.32
CA ALA A 55 4.21 4.48 -10.20
C ALA A 55 5.23 4.47 -11.35
N ALA A 56 6.47 4.05 -11.11
CA ALA A 56 7.52 3.95 -12.13
C ALA A 56 7.17 3.06 -13.33
N VAL A 57 6.31 2.04 -13.14
CA VAL A 57 5.93 1.07 -14.20
C VAL A 57 4.53 1.29 -14.77
N VAL A 58 3.79 2.28 -14.27
CA VAL A 58 2.47 2.65 -14.79
C VAL A 58 2.61 3.38 -16.13
N GLU A 59 1.70 3.10 -17.07
CA GLU A 59 1.61 3.75 -18.38
C GLU A 59 1.47 5.27 -18.24
N LYS A 60 2.45 6.02 -18.75
CA LYS A 60 2.61 7.46 -18.48
C LYS A 60 1.71 8.33 -19.34
N ASP A 61 1.42 7.87 -20.54
CA ASP A 61 0.66 8.62 -21.54
C ASP A 61 -0.84 8.27 -21.52
N SER A 62 -1.29 7.52 -20.52
CA SER A 62 -2.68 7.13 -20.40
C SER A 62 -3.58 8.31 -20.03
N GLU A 63 -4.61 8.55 -20.84
CA GLU A 63 -5.64 9.57 -20.56
C GLU A 63 -6.65 9.15 -19.48
N LYS A 64 -6.65 7.87 -19.07
CA LYS A 64 -7.61 7.34 -18.11
C LYS A 64 -7.53 8.09 -16.75
N PRO A 65 -8.66 8.54 -16.17
CA PRO A 65 -8.67 9.34 -14.95
C PRO A 65 -7.99 8.67 -13.75
N HIS A 66 -8.19 7.37 -13.54
CA HIS A 66 -7.57 6.64 -12.43
C HIS A 66 -6.06 6.46 -12.58
N VAL A 67 -5.54 6.45 -13.81
CA VAL A 67 -4.10 6.41 -14.08
C VAL A 67 -3.47 7.77 -13.80
N ARG A 68 -4.05 8.84 -14.34
CA ARG A 68 -3.56 10.21 -14.12
C ARG A 68 -3.58 10.61 -12.63
N ALA A 69 -4.64 10.25 -11.91
CA ALA A 69 -4.75 10.50 -10.48
C ALA A 69 -3.65 9.78 -9.68
N PHE A 70 -3.33 8.53 -10.02
CA PHE A 70 -2.27 7.78 -9.35
C PHE A 70 -0.87 8.30 -9.67
N LEU A 71 -0.61 8.71 -10.92
CA LEU A 71 0.67 9.30 -11.31
C LEU A 71 0.92 10.68 -10.68
N ALA A 72 -0.13 11.50 -10.52
CA ALA A 72 -0.03 12.80 -9.87
C ALA A 72 0.19 12.70 -8.36
N GLU A 73 -0.45 11.73 -7.71
CA GLU A 73 -0.35 11.50 -6.27
C GLU A 73 -0.35 9.98 -5.98
N PRO A 74 0.84 9.35 -5.82
CA PRO A 74 0.99 7.92 -5.55
C PRO A 74 0.57 7.50 -4.14
N SER A 75 -0.69 7.68 -3.80
CA SER A 75 -1.28 7.27 -2.51
C SER A 75 -1.90 5.86 -2.58
N ARG A 76 -2.10 5.22 -1.42
CA ARG A 76 -2.81 3.93 -1.32
C ARG A 76 -4.22 4.01 -1.90
N ALA A 77 -4.92 5.13 -1.69
CA ALA A 77 -6.26 5.34 -2.19
C ALA A 77 -6.27 5.37 -3.72
N ASN A 78 -5.35 6.13 -4.32
CA ASN A 78 -5.22 6.22 -5.78
C ASN A 78 -4.73 4.90 -6.38
N HIS A 79 -3.80 4.18 -5.73
CA HIS A 79 -3.37 2.85 -6.15
C HIS A 79 -4.53 1.83 -6.20
N ARG A 80 -5.41 1.81 -5.19
CA ARG A 80 -6.59 0.93 -5.20
C ARG A 80 -7.57 1.27 -6.33
N ARG A 81 -7.77 2.56 -6.60
CA ARG A 81 -8.61 3.03 -7.72
C ARG A 81 -7.99 2.64 -9.06
N TRP A 82 -6.68 2.81 -9.20
CA TRP A 82 -5.91 2.42 -10.38
C TRP A 82 -6.00 0.91 -10.65
N MET A 83 -5.70 0.07 -9.65
CA MET A 83 -5.82 -1.39 -9.75
C MET A 83 -7.22 -1.82 -10.19
N ARG A 84 -8.27 -1.24 -9.58
CA ARG A 84 -9.67 -1.52 -9.94
C ARG A 84 -9.99 -1.10 -11.38
N GLY A 85 -9.57 0.10 -11.79
CA GLY A 85 -9.82 0.64 -13.13
C GLY A 85 -9.09 -0.11 -14.25
N GLU A 86 -7.91 -0.67 -13.95
CA GLU A 86 -7.15 -1.52 -14.87
C GLU A 86 -7.52 -3.01 -14.77
N GLY A 87 -8.43 -3.39 -13.88
CA GLY A 87 -8.79 -4.80 -13.67
C GLY A 87 -7.63 -5.66 -13.13
N LEU A 88 -6.67 -5.02 -12.47
CA LEU A 88 -5.49 -5.68 -11.90
C LEU A 88 -5.80 -6.21 -10.49
N ARG A 89 -5.14 -7.30 -10.12
CA ARG A 89 -5.11 -7.83 -8.76
C ARG A 89 -3.68 -8.09 -8.31
N PRO A 90 -3.39 -8.00 -7.00
CA PRO A 90 -2.13 -8.50 -6.47
C PRO A 90 -1.94 -9.97 -6.80
N LEU A 91 -0.69 -10.35 -7.05
CA LEU A 91 -0.28 -11.75 -7.07
C LEU A 91 0.08 -12.17 -5.65
N GLU A 92 -0.49 -13.27 -5.19
CA GLU A 92 -0.18 -13.83 -3.88
C GLU A 92 1.12 -14.64 -3.92
N ALA A 93 1.77 -14.80 -2.77
CA ALA A 93 2.99 -15.58 -2.67
C ALA A 93 2.74 -17.02 -3.16
N GLY A 94 3.53 -17.47 -4.13
CA GLY A 94 3.39 -18.78 -4.76
C GLY A 94 2.54 -18.80 -6.03
N GLU A 95 1.87 -17.70 -6.39
CA GLU A 95 1.21 -17.61 -7.69
C GLU A 95 2.24 -17.42 -8.81
N ALA A 96 2.16 -18.26 -9.84
CA ALA A 96 2.95 -18.07 -11.05
C ALA A 96 2.44 -16.84 -11.82
N ARG A 97 3.37 -16.01 -12.29
CA ARG A 97 3.01 -14.91 -13.18
C ARG A 97 2.43 -15.50 -14.48
N PRO A 98 1.22 -15.08 -14.90
CA PRO A 98 0.66 -15.56 -16.15
C PRO A 98 1.59 -15.20 -17.31
N ALA A 99 1.76 -16.16 -18.23
CA ALA A 99 2.55 -15.93 -19.43
C ALA A 99 1.94 -14.77 -20.23
N PRO A 100 2.75 -13.83 -20.74
CA PRO A 100 2.23 -12.74 -21.54
C PRO A 100 1.52 -13.29 -22.79
N ALA A 101 0.29 -12.85 -23.03
CA ALA A 101 -0.42 -13.18 -24.26
C ALA A 101 0.30 -12.51 -25.44
N GLY A 102 0.79 -13.31 -26.41
CA GLY A 102 1.24 -12.80 -27.71
C GLY A 102 2.73 -12.43 -27.87
N GLY A 103 3.64 -12.94 -27.05
CA GLY A 103 5.09 -12.58 -27.14
C GLY A 103 5.95 -13.44 -28.09
N GLY A 104 5.41 -14.48 -28.72
CA GLY A 104 6.20 -15.51 -29.39
C GLY A 104 7.01 -15.02 -30.60
N SER A 105 6.44 -14.11 -31.39
CA SER A 105 7.09 -13.55 -32.59
C SER A 105 8.13 -12.48 -32.24
N VAL A 106 7.77 -11.53 -31.37
CA VAL A 106 8.67 -10.47 -30.90
C VAL A 106 9.88 -11.06 -30.17
N ARG A 107 9.68 -12.09 -29.35
CA ARG A 107 10.77 -12.78 -28.66
C ARG A 107 11.72 -13.48 -29.63
N ARG A 108 11.19 -14.04 -30.73
CA ARG A 108 11.97 -14.67 -31.79
C ARG A 108 12.77 -13.63 -32.57
N GLU A 109 12.15 -12.52 -32.95
CA GLU A 109 12.83 -11.41 -33.65
C GLU A 109 13.95 -10.78 -32.81
N VAL A 110 13.71 -10.54 -31.51
CA VAL A 110 14.75 -10.03 -30.60
C VAL A 110 15.89 -11.05 -30.46
N TRP A 111 15.56 -12.34 -30.36
CA TRP A 111 16.55 -13.41 -30.31
C TRP A 111 17.36 -13.51 -31.62
N ASP A 112 16.72 -13.42 -32.77
CA ASP A 112 17.35 -13.47 -34.09
C ASP A 112 18.27 -12.25 -34.29
N ARG A 113 17.84 -11.05 -33.87
CA ARG A 113 18.72 -9.85 -33.87
C ARG A 113 19.89 -10.01 -32.92
N PHE A 114 19.69 -10.58 -31.74
CA PHE A 114 20.75 -10.82 -30.78
C PHE A 114 21.74 -11.88 -31.30
N ALA A 115 21.26 -12.95 -31.91
CA ALA A 115 22.05 -13.98 -32.55
C ALA A 115 22.82 -13.43 -33.76
N ALA A 116 22.21 -12.56 -34.58
CA ALA A 116 22.87 -11.89 -35.69
C ALA A 116 23.98 -10.94 -35.22
N ARG A 117 23.77 -10.22 -34.10
CA ARG A 117 24.83 -9.42 -33.45
C ARG A 117 25.95 -10.27 -32.84
N ARG A 118 25.70 -11.57 -32.60
CA ARG A 118 26.64 -12.52 -32.01
C ARG A 118 27.13 -13.61 -32.98
N GLY A 119 26.76 -13.55 -34.26
CA GLY A 119 27.27 -14.44 -35.28
C GLY A 119 28.56 -13.87 -35.86
N ARG A 120 29.73 -14.50 -35.69
CA ARG A 120 30.01 -15.89 -35.27
C ARG A 120 31.51 -15.99 -34.87
N PRO A 121 32.01 -17.06 -34.22
CA PRO A 121 33.41 -17.45 -34.41
C PRO A 121 33.76 -17.53 -35.90
#